data_AF-A0A183ND39-F1
#
_entry.id   AF-A0A183ND39-F1
#
_cell.length_a   1.000
_cell.length_b   1.000
_cell.length_c   1.000
_cell.angle_alpha   90.00
_cell.angle_beta   90.00
_cell.angle_gamma   90.00
#
_symmetry.space_group_name_H-M   'P 1'
#
loop_
_entity.id
_entity.type
_entity.pdbx_description
1 polymer ?
#
loop_
_entity_poly.entity_id
_entity_poly.type
_entity_poly.pdbx_seq_one_letter_code
_entity_poly.pdbx_strand_id
1 'polypeptide(L)'
;MSSSASSCGSFYFTVRKLGIHLSIERIYQKKTQLEHILLRPDSYIGSTLKDTQQMWVLDESQQHMVSRDITFSPGLYKIFDEILVNAADNKVRDPTMSCIKIDINPAENMVRIWNDGKGIPVVHHKVENTYVPTLIFGHLLTSSNYDDTERKVTGGRNGYGAKLCNIFSKKFIVETSSKEYKKSFRQVWVENMTKTTDPKILADKGDDFTCITFYPDLARFGMNELEQDTVSLFTRRAYDMAATCNGVKVFLNGKRLPIKSFMDYVNLFIKPNKDDGDSVKVVYEAVNPRWQVAVAVSNTGFQQVSFVNSIATTKGGTHINYVSDQIVNKLMEIVKKKSGKSGVQIKPFQIKNHMWLFVNCLIENPTFDSQTKENMTLQTKSFGSTCTLSEKFIGQVSKVFSMLFVSCHALCPSIISYFYLLIYVVVVLTLKLIRFLTSEFIKPNIFNFTSRSSQKWCIWFIYFRVTRSIVFRLEYGDFYRNRFLAALSNLKNGKTIVFNKALHLLSKNIC
;
A
#
# COMPACT_ATOMS: atom_id res chain seq x y z
N MET A 1 53.94 -9.81 64.52
CA MET A 1 54.27 -10.84 63.52
C MET A 1 53.08 -10.93 62.56
N SER A 2 53.01 -10.13 61.49
CA SER A 2 53.66 -10.26 60.17
C SER A 2 53.12 -11.39 59.28
N SER A 3 52.74 -11.00 58.05
CA SER A 3 52.65 -11.77 56.78
C SER A 3 51.57 -12.86 56.67
N SER A 4 50.90 -13.14 55.54
CA SER A 4 51.09 -12.76 54.13
C SER A 4 49.85 -13.14 53.31
N ALA A 5 49.59 -12.41 52.23
CA ALA A 5 48.61 -12.70 51.19
C ALA A 5 49.05 -13.84 50.25
N SER A 6 48.10 -14.58 49.66
CA SER A 6 48.27 -15.24 48.37
C SER A 6 46.95 -15.44 47.60
N SER A 7 46.99 -14.89 46.39
CA SER A 7 46.10 -14.91 45.22
C SER A 7 45.17 -16.11 44.98
N CYS A 8 43.90 -15.82 44.67
CA CYS A 8 43.08 -16.65 43.78
C CYS A 8 42.73 -15.82 42.53
N GLY A 9 43.32 -16.18 41.39
CA GLY A 9 43.18 -15.47 40.12
C GLY A 9 41.84 -15.79 39.44
N SER A 10 40.99 -14.78 39.27
CA SER A 10 39.83 -14.84 38.38
C SER A 10 40.28 -14.49 36.96
N PHE A 11 40.17 -15.44 36.04
CA PHE A 11 40.44 -15.28 34.61
C PHE A 11 39.39 -14.36 33.98
N TYR A 12 39.73 -13.08 33.82
CA TYR A 12 38.97 -12.15 32.97
C TYR A 12 39.36 -12.37 31.50
N PHE A 13 38.48 -13.04 30.74
CA PHE A 13 38.54 -13.04 29.28
C PHE A 13 38.29 -11.61 28.77
N THR A 14 39.36 -10.97 28.32
CA THR A 14 39.33 -9.60 27.79
C THR A 14 39.08 -9.67 26.28
N VAL A 15 37.85 -9.40 25.83
CA VAL A 15 37.57 -9.15 24.41
C VAL A 15 37.81 -7.67 24.14
N ARG A 16 38.97 -7.36 23.54
CA ARG A 16 39.37 -6.00 23.13
C ARG A 16 38.65 -5.57 21.85
N LYS A 17 37.83 -4.51 21.95
CA LYS A 17 37.70 -3.45 20.91
C LYS A 17 36.99 -2.21 21.51
N LEU A 18 37.70 -1.08 21.53
CA LEU A 18 37.29 0.29 21.92
C LEU A 18 36.82 0.46 23.38
N GLY A 19 37.78 0.85 24.24
CA GLY A 19 37.71 0.82 25.70
C GLY A 19 36.84 1.89 26.37
N ILE A 20 35.54 1.64 26.42
CA ILE A 20 34.76 1.93 27.63
C ILE A 20 34.38 0.56 28.18
N HIS A 21 35.02 0.13 29.27
CA HIS A 21 34.62 -1.10 29.96
C HIS A 21 33.28 -0.81 30.65
N LEU A 22 32.19 -1.06 29.94
CA LEU A 22 30.85 -0.99 30.53
C LEU A 22 30.77 -2.04 31.63
N SER A 23 30.18 -1.68 32.77
CA SER A 23 29.90 -2.65 33.82
C SER A 23 28.91 -3.70 33.31
N ILE A 24 28.89 -4.87 33.94
CA ILE A 24 27.97 -5.96 33.57
C ILE A 24 26.52 -5.46 33.61
N GLU A 25 26.18 -4.61 34.58
CA GLU A 25 24.85 -4.00 34.75
C GLU A 25 24.52 -3.00 33.64
N ARG A 26 25.52 -2.35 33.03
CA ARG A 26 25.33 -1.50 31.85
C ARG A 26 25.15 -2.31 30.57
N ILE A 27 25.73 -3.50 30.49
CA ILE A 27 25.61 -4.41 29.34
C ILE A 27 24.25 -5.13 29.37
N TYR A 28 23.87 -5.70 30.51
CA TYR A 28 22.64 -6.46 30.67
C TYR A 28 21.60 -5.66 31.44
N GLN A 29 20.63 -5.10 30.72
CA GLN A 29 19.62 -4.21 31.28
C GLN A 29 18.24 -4.86 31.26
N LYS A 30 17.51 -4.78 32.38
CA LYS A 30 16.07 -5.05 32.43
C LYS A 30 15.31 -3.76 32.18
N LYS A 31 14.27 -3.83 31.33
CA LYS A 31 13.37 -2.71 31.05
C LYS A 31 11.96 -3.05 31.52
N THR A 32 11.23 -2.05 31.97
CA THR A 32 9.78 -2.13 32.14
C THR A 32 9.10 -2.23 30.77
N GLN A 33 7.83 -2.64 30.73
CA GLN A 33 7.09 -2.76 29.48
C GLN A 33 6.94 -1.42 28.76
N LEU A 34 6.66 -0.33 29.49
CA LEU A 34 6.54 1.01 28.94
C LEU A 34 7.88 1.50 28.35
N GLU A 35 8.99 1.32 29.07
CA GLU A 35 10.32 1.66 28.55
C GLU A 35 10.65 0.86 27.29
N HIS A 36 10.31 -0.43 27.26
CA HIS A 36 10.55 -1.28 26.10
C HIS A 36 9.76 -0.81 24.87
N ILE A 37 8.48 -0.45 25.04
CA ILE A 37 7.64 0.08 23.95
C ILE A 37 8.27 1.35 23.35
N LEU A 38 8.73 2.27 24.19
CA LEU A 38 9.37 3.51 23.73
C LEU A 38 10.75 3.26 23.11
N LEU A 39 11.49 2.27 23.58
CA LEU A 39 12.82 1.92 23.07
C LEU A 39 12.76 1.13 21.76
N ARG A 40 11.74 0.28 21.60
CA ARG A 40 11.56 -0.66 20.47
C ARG A 40 10.13 -0.57 19.92
N PRO A 41 9.75 0.57 19.30
CA PRO A 41 8.39 0.80 18.81
C PRO A 41 7.95 -0.15 17.70
N ASP A 42 8.90 -0.69 16.91
CA ASP A 42 8.63 -1.44 15.68
C ASP A 42 7.70 -2.63 15.87
N SER A 43 7.83 -3.36 17.00
CA SER A 43 6.99 -4.52 17.31
C SER A 43 5.57 -4.15 17.76
N TYR A 44 5.30 -2.90 18.08
CA TYR A 44 4.03 -2.43 18.64
C TYR A 44 3.25 -1.56 17.65
N ILE A 45 3.90 -0.55 17.07
CA ILE A 45 3.24 0.41 16.17
C ILE A 45 3.82 0.40 14.75
N GLY A 46 4.89 -0.37 14.51
CA GLY A 46 5.69 -0.25 13.29
C GLY A 46 6.79 0.81 13.43
N SER A 47 7.52 1.08 12.34
CA SER A 47 8.67 1.97 12.39
C SER A 47 8.27 3.40 12.72
N THR A 48 9.03 4.07 13.58
CA THR A 48 8.88 5.51 13.82
C THR A 48 9.62 6.35 12.78
N LEU A 49 10.56 5.76 12.04
CA LEU A 49 11.28 6.43 10.97
C LEU A 49 10.34 6.69 9.78
N LYS A 50 10.54 7.84 9.14
CA LYS A 50 9.80 8.16 7.92
C LYS A 50 10.27 7.28 6.77
N ASP A 51 9.31 6.71 6.06
CA ASP A 51 9.51 5.95 4.83
C ASP A 51 8.69 6.57 3.71
N THR A 52 9.16 6.39 2.47
CA THR A 52 8.46 6.88 1.28
C THR A 52 7.91 5.69 0.52
N GLN A 53 6.58 5.65 0.41
CA GLN A 53 5.88 4.57 -0.27
C GLN A 53 4.87 5.14 -1.24
N GLN A 54 4.71 4.48 -2.38
CA GLN A 54 3.62 4.79 -3.29
C GLN A 54 2.30 4.35 -2.64
N MET A 55 1.44 5.31 -2.32
CA MET A 55 0.15 5.05 -1.69
C MET A 55 -0.96 5.81 -2.41
N TRP A 56 -2.16 5.25 -2.36
CA TRP A 56 -3.37 5.97 -2.72
C TRP A 56 -3.66 7.02 -1.64
N VAL A 57 -3.99 8.25 -2.05
CA VAL A 57 -4.52 9.32 -1.21
C VAL A 57 -5.58 10.10 -1.97
N LEU A 58 -6.45 10.81 -1.26
CA LEU A 58 -7.45 11.66 -1.90
C LEU A 58 -6.78 12.94 -2.43
N ASP A 59 -6.92 13.20 -3.73
CA ASP A 59 -6.74 14.53 -4.28
C ASP A 59 -8.02 15.34 -4.02
N GLU A 60 -7.95 16.29 -3.09
CA GLU A 60 -9.09 17.11 -2.70
C GLU A 60 -9.60 18.01 -3.84
N SER A 61 -8.74 18.41 -4.78
CA SER A 61 -9.13 19.27 -5.89
C SER A 61 -10.00 18.54 -6.92
N GLN A 62 -9.67 17.28 -7.17
CA GLN A 62 -10.34 16.45 -8.15
C GLN A 62 -11.35 15.45 -7.53
N GLN A 63 -11.41 15.37 -6.19
CA GLN A 63 -12.27 14.46 -5.42
C GLN A 63 -12.15 12.99 -5.86
N HIS A 64 -10.91 12.53 -6.10
CA HIS A 64 -10.61 11.15 -6.49
C HIS A 64 -9.30 10.70 -5.84
N MET A 65 -9.09 9.38 -5.78
CA MET A 65 -7.85 8.79 -5.28
C MET A 65 -6.76 8.87 -6.33
N VAL A 66 -5.59 9.34 -5.93
CA VAL A 66 -4.36 9.35 -6.72
C VAL A 66 -3.31 8.49 -6.06
N SER A 67 -2.61 7.70 -6.85
CA SER A 67 -1.43 6.97 -6.39
C SER A 67 -0.21 7.87 -6.55
N ARG A 68 0.42 8.23 -5.45
CA ARG A 68 1.63 9.06 -5.43
C ARG A 68 2.56 8.62 -4.30
N ASP A 69 3.81 9.05 -4.38
CA ASP A 69 4.74 8.86 -3.29
C ASP A 69 4.30 9.70 -2.08
N ILE A 70 4.28 9.04 -0.92
CA ILE A 70 3.92 9.61 0.37
C ILE A 70 5.06 9.33 1.33
N THR A 71 5.62 10.38 1.92
CA THR A 71 6.60 10.27 3.00
C THR A 71 5.90 10.39 4.34
N PHE A 72 5.91 9.32 5.14
CA PHE A 72 5.20 9.30 6.43
C PHE A 72 5.88 8.36 7.43
N SER A 73 5.54 8.49 8.71
CA SER A 73 5.93 7.56 9.76
C SER A 73 4.85 6.47 9.93
N PRO A 74 5.15 5.18 9.66
CA PRO A 74 4.20 4.08 9.86
C PRO A 74 3.65 4.01 11.29
N GLY A 75 4.50 4.27 12.29
CA GLY A 75 4.12 4.31 13.70
C GLY A 75 3.08 5.39 14.01
N LEU A 76 3.25 6.59 13.44
CA LEU A 76 2.29 7.68 13.61
C LEU A 76 0.95 7.36 12.95
N TYR A 77 0.99 6.81 11.73
CA TYR A 77 -0.22 6.32 11.06
C TYR A 77 -0.94 5.24 11.87
N LYS A 78 -0.18 4.34 12.49
CA LYS A 78 -0.75 3.24 13.25
C LYS A 78 -1.46 3.68 14.52
N ILE A 79 -0.90 4.63 15.28
CA ILE A 79 -1.57 5.11 16.50
C ILE A 79 -2.88 5.87 16.19
N PHE A 80 -2.95 6.53 15.05
CA PHE A 80 -4.19 7.12 14.55
C PHE A 80 -5.21 6.05 14.16
N ASP A 81 -4.78 5.05 13.40
CA ASP A 81 -5.61 3.92 12.96
C ASP A 81 -6.21 3.13 14.14
N GLU A 82 -5.45 2.89 15.21
CA GLU A 82 -5.95 2.16 16.39
C GLU A 82 -7.13 2.88 17.07
N ILE A 83 -7.15 4.22 17.11
CA ILE A 83 -8.28 4.96 17.69
C ILE A 83 -9.49 4.93 16.75
N LEU A 84 -9.29 5.05 15.43
CA LEU A 84 -10.38 4.92 14.45
C LEU A 84 -11.03 3.53 14.47
N VAL A 85 -10.22 2.47 14.52
CA VAL A 85 -10.73 1.10 14.59
C VAL A 85 -11.50 0.88 15.89
N ASN A 86 -11.06 1.44 17.03
CA ASN A 86 -11.84 1.37 18.27
C ASN A 86 -13.20 2.08 18.15
N ALA A 87 -13.28 3.22 17.47
CA ALA A 87 -14.55 3.90 17.19
C ALA A 87 -15.45 3.04 16.29
N ALA A 88 -14.89 2.40 15.25
CA ALA A 88 -15.63 1.48 14.37
C ALA A 88 -16.11 0.22 15.12
N ASP A 89 -15.30 -0.34 16.03
CA ASP A 89 -15.66 -1.48 16.87
C ASP A 89 -16.87 -1.18 17.76
N ASN A 90 -17.08 0.08 18.15
CA ASN A 90 -18.26 0.46 18.91
C ASN A 90 -19.56 0.27 18.11
N LYS A 91 -19.54 0.31 16.77
CA LYS A 91 -20.71 -0.04 15.94
C LYS A 91 -21.09 -1.52 16.07
N VAL A 92 -20.10 -2.39 16.25
CA VAL A 92 -20.33 -3.83 16.45
C VAL A 92 -20.91 -4.07 17.84
N ARG A 93 -20.40 -3.37 18.86
CA ARG A 93 -20.89 -3.44 20.25
C ARG A 93 -22.27 -2.80 20.43
N ASP A 94 -22.52 -1.72 19.71
CA ASP A 94 -23.77 -0.95 19.70
C ASP A 94 -24.23 -0.68 18.27
N PRO A 95 -25.15 -1.51 17.74
CA PRO A 95 -25.73 -1.33 16.42
C PRO A 95 -26.48 0.00 16.24
N THR A 96 -26.80 0.73 17.31
CA THR A 96 -27.48 2.03 17.23
C THR A 96 -26.54 3.20 16.95
N MET A 97 -25.22 3.00 17.11
CA MET A 97 -24.19 3.99 16.74
C MET A 97 -24.37 4.44 15.29
N SER A 98 -24.33 5.74 15.03
CA SER A 98 -24.70 6.34 13.75
C SER A 98 -23.70 7.36 13.22
N CYS A 99 -22.71 7.76 14.02
CA CYS A 99 -21.85 8.89 13.72
C CYS A 99 -20.42 8.71 14.25
N ILE A 100 -19.44 8.98 13.38
CA ILE A 100 -18.03 9.19 13.75
C ILE A 100 -17.62 10.57 13.26
N LYS A 101 -16.93 11.33 14.10
CA LYS A 101 -16.35 12.64 13.75
C LYS A 101 -14.85 12.60 13.98
N ILE A 102 -14.11 13.06 12.98
CA ILE A 102 -12.65 13.06 12.96
C ILE A 102 -12.23 14.51 12.73
N ASP A 103 -11.54 15.11 13.69
CA ASP A 103 -10.95 16.42 13.55
C ASP A 103 -9.42 16.26 13.54
N ILE A 104 -8.78 16.77 12.48
CA ILE A 104 -7.33 16.79 12.30
C ILE A 104 -6.93 18.25 12.20
N ASN A 105 -6.17 18.72 13.18
CA ASN A 105 -5.68 20.09 13.25
C ASN A 105 -4.14 20.11 13.18
N PRO A 106 -3.55 20.32 11.98
CA PRO A 106 -2.11 20.41 11.83
C PRO A 106 -1.47 21.58 12.58
N ALA A 107 -2.18 22.72 12.70
CA ALA A 107 -1.66 23.90 13.39
C ALA A 107 -1.43 23.66 14.89
N GLU A 108 -2.23 22.78 15.50
CA GLU A 108 -2.10 22.39 16.91
C GLU A 108 -1.45 21.01 17.09
N ASN A 109 -1.09 20.33 16.00
CA ASN A 109 -0.67 18.92 16.02
C ASN A 109 -1.64 18.03 16.80
N MET A 110 -2.93 18.23 16.58
CA MET A 110 -4.00 17.62 17.36
C MET A 110 -4.87 16.75 16.47
N VAL A 111 -5.23 15.58 16.97
CA VAL A 111 -6.25 14.73 16.36
C VAL A 111 -7.31 14.39 17.40
N ARG A 112 -8.57 14.50 17.00
CA ARG A 112 -9.73 14.18 17.82
C ARG A 112 -10.65 13.24 17.08
N ILE A 113 -11.02 12.14 17.71
CA ILE A 113 -11.94 11.14 17.18
C ILE A 113 -13.07 10.99 18.19
N TRP A 114 -14.29 11.21 17.71
CA TRP A 114 -15.52 11.12 18.49
C TRP A 114 -16.47 10.13 17.83
N ASN A 115 -17.16 9.32 18.63
CA ASN A 115 -18.26 8.48 18.17
C ASN A 115 -19.46 8.59 19.11
N ASP A 116 -20.66 8.51 18.54
CA ASP A 116 -21.90 8.31 19.30
C ASP A 116 -22.06 6.84 19.71
N GLY A 117 -23.27 6.48 20.14
CA GLY A 117 -23.58 5.16 20.67
C GLY A 117 -23.00 4.97 22.06
N LYS A 118 -23.24 3.79 22.65
CA LYS A 118 -22.88 3.46 24.03
C LYS A 118 -21.45 3.89 24.37
N GLY A 119 -21.35 4.73 25.41
CA GLY A 119 -20.07 5.16 25.95
C GLY A 119 -19.35 4.06 26.72
N ILE A 120 -18.27 4.47 27.40
CA ILE A 120 -17.53 3.59 28.31
C ILE A 120 -18.22 3.62 29.68
N PRO A 121 -18.42 2.47 30.35
CA PRO A 121 -18.95 2.43 31.71
C PRO A 121 -18.18 3.33 32.68
N VAL A 122 -18.81 4.38 33.22
CA VAL A 122 -18.17 5.27 34.22
C VAL A 122 -18.39 4.71 35.62
N VAL A 123 -17.74 3.57 35.89
CA VAL A 123 -17.83 2.83 37.15
C VAL A 123 -16.46 2.46 37.68
N HIS A 124 -16.38 2.27 38.99
CA HIS A 124 -15.19 1.81 39.66
C HIS A 124 -15.02 0.29 39.48
N HIS A 125 -13.88 -0.13 38.94
CA HIS A 125 -13.51 -1.52 38.79
C HIS A 125 -12.99 -2.05 40.13
N LYS A 126 -13.71 -3.00 40.75
CA LYS A 126 -13.44 -3.45 42.12
C LYS A 126 -12.08 -4.13 42.29
N VAL A 127 -11.63 -4.88 41.29
CA VAL A 127 -10.37 -5.66 41.36
C VAL A 127 -9.15 -4.77 41.10
N GLU A 128 -9.25 -3.86 40.13
CA GLU A 128 -8.14 -3.00 39.69
C GLU A 128 -8.09 -1.67 40.44
N ASN A 129 -9.06 -1.45 41.35
CA ASN A 129 -9.18 -0.28 42.21
C ASN A 129 -9.06 1.08 41.47
N THR A 130 -9.69 1.18 40.31
CA THR A 130 -9.70 2.39 39.48
C THR A 130 -10.96 2.46 38.61
N TYR A 131 -11.24 3.59 37.96
CA TYR A 131 -12.36 3.70 37.03
C TYR A 131 -12.11 2.94 35.74
N VAL A 132 -13.15 2.32 35.16
CA VAL A 132 -13.03 1.54 33.92
C VAL A 132 -12.39 2.34 32.77
N PRO A 133 -12.75 3.61 32.49
CA PRO A 133 -12.07 4.40 31.46
C PRO A 133 -10.58 4.62 31.79
N THR A 134 -10.24 4.89 33.05
CA THR A 134 -8.83 5.00 33.49
C THR A 134 -8.07 3.70 33.22
N LEU A 135 -8.67 2.56 33.56
CA LEU A 135 -8.08 1.24 33.35
C LEU A 135 -7.80 0.97 31.86
N ILE A 136 -8.81 1.12 31.00
CA ILE A 136 -8.71 0.66 29.60
C ILE A 136 -7.90 1.58 28.70
N PHE A 137 -7.66 2.83 29.11
CA PHE A 137 -6.86 3.82 28.37
C PHE A 137 -5.50 4.15 29.02
N GLY A 138 -5.30 3.84 30.30
CA GLY A 138 -4.07 4.14 31.04
C GLY A 138 -3.22 2.91 31.41
N HIS A 139 -3.77 1.69 31.32
CA HIS A 139 -3.04 0.47 31.68
C HIS A 139 -2.92 -0.47 30.47
N LEU A 140 -1.69 -0.93 30.22
CA LEU A 140 -1.41 -1.93 29.19
C LEU A 140 -2.14 -3.24 29.52
N LEU A 141 -2.36 -4.09 28.50
CA LEU A 141 -2.98 -5.41 28.67
C LEU A 141 -4.40 -5.37 29.24
N THR A 142 -5.20 -4.39 28.80
CA THR A 142 -6.62 -4.25 29.15
C THR A 142 -7.48 -4.29 27.89
N SER A 143 -8.52 -5.14 27.88
CA SER A 143 -9.39 -5.39 26.72
C SER A 143 -10.72 -6.01 27.15
N SER A 144 -11.80 -5.75 26.41
CA SER A 144 -13.06 -6.51 26.46
C SER A 144 -13.04 -7.76 25.57
N ASN A 145 -11.96 -7.97 24.83
CA ASN A 145 -11.84 -8.97 23.77
C ASN A 145 -10.83 -10.07 24.11
N TYR A 146 -10.65 -10.40 25.40
CA TYR A 146 -9.79 -11.51 25.84
C TYR A 146 -10.49 -12.87 25.88
N ASP A 147 -11.82 -12.89 25.93
CA ASP A 147 -12.58 -14.12 25.77
C ASP A 147 -12.75 -14.43 24.27
N ASP A 148 -11.86 -15.28 23.75
CA ASP A 148 -11.88 -15.76 22.37
C ASP A 148 -12.94 -16.86 22.13
N THR A 149 -13.64 -17.33 23.17
CA THR A 149 -14.78 -18.24 22.99
C THR A 149 -15.98 -17.50 22.37
N GLU A 150 -16.04 -16.17 22.58
CA GLU A 150 -16.96 -15.29 21.88
C GLU A 150 -16.44 -14.99 20.47
N ARG A 151 -17.25 -15.33 19.46
CA ARG A 151 -16.94 -15.04 18.05
C ARG A 151 -17.19 -13.56 17.75
N LYS A 152 -16.13 -12.76 17.77
CA LYS A 152 -16.20 -11.31 17.57
C LYS A 152 -15.72 -10.93 16.17
N VAL A 153 -16.38 -9.93 15.58
CA VAL A 153 -16.00 -9.30 14.30
C VAL A 153 -15.41 -7.89 14.52
N THR A 154 -14.76 -7.68 15.66
CA THR A 154 -14.05 -6.45 16.02
C THR A 154 -12.60 -6.47 15.51
N GLY A 155 -12.00 -5.30 15.33
CA GLY A 155 -10.59 -5.13 14.98
C GLY A 155 -9.66 -5.14 16.21
N GLY A 156 -10.14 -4.74 17.38
CA GLY A 156 -9.43 -4.82 18.65
C GLY A 156 -9.31 -6.26 19.15
N ARG A 157 -8.09 -6.69 19.50
CA ARG A 157 -7.82 -8.00 20.14
C ARG A 157 -6.95 -7.86 21.37
N ASN A 158 -5.71 -7.43 21.16
CA ASN A 158 -4.60 -7.66 22.10
C ASN A 158 -4.61 -6.71 23.32
N GLY A 159 -5.50 -5.71 23.36
CA GLY A 159 -5.56 -4.75 24.47
C GLY A 159 -4.42 -3.75 24.51
N TYR A 160 -3.81 -3.41 23.37
CA TYR A 160 -2.71 -2.44 23.27
C TYR A 160 -3.12 -1.10 22.62
N GLY A 161 -3.92 -1.12 21.55
CA GLY A 161 -4.10 -0.01 20.61
C GLY A 161 -4.22 1.38 21.21
N ALA A 162 -5.24 1.61 22.05
CA ALA A 162 -5.47 2.93 22.65
C ALA A 162 -4.34 3.36 23.60
N LYS A 163 -3.70 2.42 24.30
CA LYS A 163 -2.54 2.71 25.16
C LYS A 163 -1.31 3.02 24.35
N LEU A 164 -1.09 2.37 23.21
CA LEU A 164 0.01 2.73 22.31
C LEU A 164 -0.17 4.17 21.80
N CYS A 165 -1.38 4.57 21.42
CA CYS A 165 -1.66 5.97 21.10
C CYS A 165 -1.32 6.92 22.26
N ASN A 166 -1.73 6.59 23.49
CA ASN A 166 -1.41 7.37 24.68
C ASN A 166 0.11 7.46 24.96
N ILE A 167 0.82 6.33 24.90
CA ILE A 167 2.28 6.25 25.08
C ILE A 167 3.02 7.10 24.04
N PHE A 168 2.57 7.12 22.79
CA PHE A 168 3.19 7.93 21.74
C PHE A 168 2.58 9.33 21.59
N SER A 169 1.92 9.84 22.65
CA SER A 169 1.37 11.18 22.71
C SER A 169 2.01 12.02 23.81
N LYS A 170 2.18 13.32 23.55
CA LYS A 170 2.52 14.33 24.59
C LYS A 170 1.36 14.58 25.53
N LYS A 171 0.14 14.52 24.99
CA LYS A 171 -1.12 14.70 25.72
C LYS A 171 -2.19 13.80 25.11
N PHE A 172 -2.92 13.09 25.95
CA PHE A 172 -4.00 12.20 25.57
C PHE A 172 -5.19 12.43 26.49
N ILE A 173 -6.36 12.72 25.93
CA ILE A 173 -7.57 13.11 26.64
C ILE A 173 -8.65 12.11 26.31
N VAL A 174 -9.25 11.54 27.36
CA VAL A 174 -10.42 10.68 27.25
C VAL A 174 -11.61 11.43 27.81
N GLU A 175 -12.66 11.53 27.01
CA GLU A 175 -13.97 12.06 27.40
C GLU A 175 -15.05 11.06 27.01
N THR A 176 -15.97 10.75 27.92
CA THR A 176 -17.08 9.85 27.63
C THR A 176 -18.27 10.18 28.51
N SER A 177 -19.47 9.99 27.97
CA SER A 177 -20.71 10.01 28.73
C SER A 177 -21.34 8.63 28.69
N SER A 178 -21.87 8.20 29.84
CA SER A 178 -22.63 6.96 29.95
C SER A 178 -23.99 7.19 30.58
N LYS A 179 -25.03 7.08 29.77
CA LYS A 179 -26.44 7.19 30.15
C LYS A 179 -26.88 6.09 31.10
N GLU A 180 -26.35 4.88 30.93
CA GLU A 180 -26.59 3.74 31.83
C GLU A 180 -26.12 4.05 33.26
N TYR A 181 -24.92 4.63 33.39
CA TYR A 181 -24.31 4.96 34.68
C TYR A 181 -24.58 6.40 35.15
N LYS A 182 -25.30 7.18 34.34
CA LYS A 182 -25.67 8.59 34.59
C LYS A 182 -24.48 9.47 34.97
N LYS A 183 -23.34 9.24 34.33
CA LYS A 183 -22.07 9.89 34.63
C LYS A 183 -21.29 10.19 33.37
N SER A 184 -20.61 11.33 33.37
CA SER A 184 -19.56 11.64 32.42
C SER A 184 -18.20 11.55 33.08
N PHE A 185 -17.19 11.30 32.26
CA PHE A 185 -15.82 11.12 32.68
C PHE A 185 -14.91 11.94 31.78
N ARG A 186 -13.91 12.57 32.40
CA ARG A 186 -12.79 13.19 31.69
C ARG A 186 -11.48 12.98 32.42
N GLN A 187 -10.46 12.50 31.72
CA GLN A 187 -9.11 12.36 32.26
C GLN A 187 -8.05 12.70 31.21
N VAL A 188 -6.92 13.24 31.65
CA VAL A 188 -5.80 13.67 30.78
C VAL A 188 -4.53 12.96 31.22
N TRP A 189 -3.88 12.29 30.27
CA TRP A 189 -2.53 11.78 30.38
C TRP A 189 -1.56 12.71 29.66
N VAL A 190 -0.34 12.81 30.19
CA VAL A 190 0.76 13.57 29.60
C VAL A 190 2.06 12.79 29.70
N GLU A 191 3.08 13.25 28.98
CA GLU A 191 4.44 12.67 29.04
C GLU A 191 4.44 11.17 28.75
N ASN A 192 3.92 10.78 27.58
CA ASN A 192 3.96 9.39 27.10
C ASN A 192 3.28 8.40 28.06
N MET A 193 2.10 8.78 28.58
CA MET A 193 1.29 8.01 29.54
C MET A 193 1.90 7.86 30.95
N THR A 194 3.05 8.47 31.24
CA THR A 194 3.71 8.32 32.55
C THR A 194 3.07 9.15 33.66
N LYS A 195 2.32 10.20 33.30
CA LYS A 195 1.59 11.06 34.24
C LYS A 195 0.13 11.19 33.80
N THR A 196 -0.76 11.33 34.79
CA THR A 196 -2.19 11.53 34.56
C THR A 196 -2.80 12.44 35.61
N THR A 197 -3.87 13.15 35.26
CA THR A 197 -4.70 13.88 36.22
C THR A 197 -5.62 12.92 36.96
N ASP A 198 -6.18 13.34 38.09
CA ASP A 198 -7.35 12.64 38.66
C ASP A 198 -8.52 12.66 37.66
N PRO A 199 -9.33 11.59 37.61
CA PRO A 199 -10.50 11.55 36.75
C PRO A 199 -11.56 12.54 37.23
N LYS A 200 -12.01 13.43 36.35
CA LYS A 200 -13.15 14.32 36.60
C LYS A 200 -14.43 13.58 36.26
N ILE A 201 -15.28 13.37 37.26
CA ILE A 201 -16.54 12.64 37.12
C ILE A 201 -17.69 13.56 37.50
N LEU A 202 -18.64 13.72 36.60
CA LEU A 202 -19.82 14.55 36.80
C LEU A 202 -21.07 13.68 36.62
N ALA A 203 -22.15 14.04 37.30
CA ALA A 203 -23.46 13.49 36.96
C ALA A 203 -23.84 13.95 35.54
N ASP A 204 -24.32 13.02 34.72
CA ASP A 204 -24.68 13.32 33.34
C ASP A 204 -25.94 12.54 32.93
N LYS A 205 -26.78 13.18 32.12
CA LYS A 205 -28.00 12.61 31.53
C LYS A 205 -28.05 12.83 30.01
N GLY A 206 -26.97 13.36 29.43
CA GLY A 206 -26.82 13.53 28.00
C GLY A 206 -26.76 12.21 27.25
N ASP A 207 -26.60 12.33 25.94
CA ASP A 207 -26.44 11.17 25.06
C ASP A 207 -25.07 10.52 25.25
N ASP A 208 -25.04 9.20 25.03
CA ASP A 208 -23.81 8.43 25.08
C ASP A 208 -22.82 8.87 24.00
N PHE A 209 -21.54 8.98 24.39
CA PHE A 209 -20.45 9.18 23.44
C PHE A 209 -19.11 8.76 24.02
N THR A 210 -18.14 8.57 23.13
CA THR A 210 -16.71 8.51 23.48
C THR A 210 -15.93 9.46 22.58
N CYS A 211 -14.99 10.18 23.17
CA CYS A 211 -14.14 11.15 22.50
C CYS A 211 -12.70 10.97 22.97
N ILE A 212 -11.80 10.76 22.01
CA ILE A 212 -10.37 10.67 22.24
C ILE A 212 -9.71 11.84 21.53
N THR A 213 -8.99 12.67 22.28
CA THR A 213 -8.18 13.75 21.72
C THR A 213 -6.74 13.50 22.06
N PHE A 214 -5.85 13.45 21.08
CA PHE A 214 -4.43 13.21 21.30
C PHE A 214 -3.54 14.17 20.51
N TYR A 215 -2.39 14.45 21.10
CA TYR A 215 -1.34 15.31 20.57
C TYR A 215 -0.12 14.41 20.43
N PRO A 216 0.16 13.88 19.22
CA PRO A 216 1.27 12.95 19.01
C PRO A 216 2.59 13.53 19.49
N ASP A 217 3.46 12.69 20.05
CA ASP A 217 4.83 13.07 20.36
C ASP A 217 5.68 13.02 19.09
N LEU A 218 5.46 14.01 18.21
CA LEU A 218 6.05 14.09 16.87
C LEU A 218 7.58 13.98 16.87
N ALA A 219 8.25 14.42 17.93
CA ALA A 219 9.70 14.28 18.07
C ALA A 219 10.15 12.81 18.03
N ARG A 220 9.33 11.88 18.56
CA ARG A 220 9.60 10.43 18.50
C ARG A 220 9.46 9.84 17.10
N PHE A 221 8.76 10.54 16.22
CA PHE A 221 8.58 10.21 14.81
C PHE A 221 9.52 11.00 13.89
N GLY A 222 10.45 11.78 14.44
CA GLY A 222 11.35 12.63 13.66
C GLY A 222 10.63 13.77 12.94
N MET A 223 9.55 14.29 13.55
CA MET A 223 8.67 15.32 12.97
C MET A 223 8.49 16.49 13.95
N ASN A 224 8.19 17.68 13.40
CA ASN A 224 7.87 18.88 14.19
C ASN A 224 6.39 19.26 14.09
N GLU A 225 5.76 18.91 12.98
CA GLU A 225 4.36 19.17 12.69
C GLU A 225 3.72 17.99 11.97
N LEU A 226 2.38 17.95 11.92
CA LEU A 226 1.63 17.03 11.08
C LEU A 226 1.80 17.44 9.61
N GLU A 227 2.85 16.91 8.98
CA GLU A 227 3.19 17.14 7.58
C GLU A 227 2.03 16.77 6.64
N GLN A 228 1.91 17.47 5.51
CA GLN A 228 0.80 17.33 4.55
C GLN A 228 0.57 15.88 4.07
N ASP A 229 1.64 15.11 3.91
CA ASP A 229 1.57 13.70 3.50
C ASP A 229 0.91 12.82 4.57
N THR A 230 1.22 13.09 5.85
CA THR A 230 0.56 12.41 6.99
C THR A 230 -0.92 12.79 7.05
N VAL A 231 -1.24 14.08 6.88
CA VAL A 231 -2.62 14.58 6.83
C VAL A 231 -3.40 13.94 5.66
N SER A 232 -2.76 13.77 4.50
CA SER A 232 -3.35 13.11 3.33
C SER A 232 -3.70 11.64 3.61
N LEU A 233 -2.83 10.92 4.32
CA LEU A 233 -3.11 9.54 4.75
C LEU A 233 -4.22 9.45 5.78
N PHE A 234 -4.24 10.34 6.76
CA PHE A 234 -5.29 10.36 7.78
C PHE A 234 -6.64 10.69 7.14
N THR A 235 -6.64 11.64 6.20
CA THR A 235 -7.80 12.01 5.39
C THR A 235 -8.31 10.82 4.60
N ARG A 236 -7.45 10.13 3.84
CA ARG A 236 -7.86 8.88 3.15
C ARG A 236 -8.47 7.89 4.14
N ARG A 237 -7.82 7.67 5.28
CA ARG A 237 -8.27 6.68 6.25
C ARG A 237 -9.64 7.03 6.88
N ALA A 238 -9.99 8.31 6.95
CA ALA A 238 -11.36 8.74 7.28
C ALA A 238 -12.38 8.34 6.18
N TYR A 239 -12.01 8.41 4.90
CA TYR A 239 -12.84 7.89 3.81
C TYR A 239 -12.96 6.36 3.87
N ASP A 240 -11.88 5.65 4.21
CA ASP A 240 -11.93 4.20 4.44
C ASP A 240 -12.97 3.86 5.53
N MET A 241 -12.97 4.59 6.66
CA MET A 241 -13.96 4.40 7.73
C MET A 241 -15.39 4.61 7.24
N ALA A 242 -15.62 5.62 6.39
CA ALA A 242 -16.93 5.90 5.82
C ALA A 242 -17.41 4.76 4.90
N ALA A 243 -16.48 4.04 4.28
CA ALA A 243 -16.76 2.92 3.39
C ALA A 243 -17.00 1.60 4.13
N THR A 244 -16.28 1.37 5.24
CA THR A 244 -16.28 0.06 5.93
C THR A 244 -17.24 0.00 7.12
N CYS A 245 -17.54 1.15 7.75
CA CYS A 245 -18.43 1.22 8.91
C CYS A 245 -19.90 1.39 8.45
N ASN A 246 -20.52 0.28 8.03
CA ASN A 246 -21.87 0.29 7.47
C ASN A 246 -22.91 0.98 8.38
N GLY A 247 -23.66 1.93 7.80
CA GLY A 247 -24.71 2.67 8.50
C GLY A 247 -24.22 3.81 9.40
N VAL A 248 -22.92 4.15 9.35
CA VAL A 248 -22.33 5.23 10.15
C VAL A 248 -21.96 6.40 9.25
N LYS A 249 -22.37 7.61 9.65
CA LYS A 249 -21.99 8.85 8.98
C LYS A 249 -20.63 9.29 9.51
N VAL A 250 -19.66 9.47 8.61
CA VAL A 250 -18.34 9.98 8.98
C VAL A 250 -18.21 11.45 8.61
N PHE A 251 -17.70 12.25 9.56
CA PHE A 251 -17.37 13.65 9.37
C PHE A 251 -15.87 13.84 9.51
N LEU A 252 -15.28 14.63 8.62
CA LEU A 252 -13.89 15.06 8.67
C LEU A 252 -13.84 16.58 8.77
N ASN A 253 -13.25 17.12 9.83
CA ASN A 253 -13.15 18.56 10.11
C ASN A 253 -14.51 19.28 9.94
N GLY A 254 -15.56 18.69 10.55
CA GLY A 254 -16.94 19.20 10.46
C GLY A 254 -17.69 18.91 9.16
N LYS A 255 -17.03 18.47 8.09
CA LYS A 255 -17.68 18.16 6.80
C LYS A 255 -18.05 16.68 6.72
N ARG A 256 -19.31 16.39 6.38
CA ARG A 256 -19.75 15.00 6.13
C ARG A 256 -19.09 14.45 4.87
N LEU A 257 -18.49 13.26 4.98
CA LEU A 257 -17.90 12.57 3.83
C LEU A 257 -19.00 12.00 2.91
N PRO A 258 -18.87 12.14 1.58
CA PRO A 258 -19.93 11.77 0.62
C PRO A 258 -19.93 10.26 0.27
N ILE A 259 -19.62 9.38 1.24
CA ILE A 259 -19.59 7.93 1.05
C ILE A 259 -20.80 7.31 1.72
N LYS A 260 -21.68 6.68 0.94
CA LYS A 260 -22.89 6.01 1.45
C LYS A 260 -22.80 4.49 1.34
N SER A 261 -21.94 4.00 0.44
CA SER A 261 -21.73 2.58 0.18
C SER A 261 -20.26 2.29 -0.13
N PHE A 262 -19.87 1.02 0.00
CA PHE A 262 -18.54 0.57 -0.43
C PHE A 262 -18.29 0.83 -1.92
N MET A 263 -19.33 0.80 -2.76
CA MET A 263 -19.21 1.13 -4.19
C MET A 263 -18.89 2.60 -4.43
N ASP A 264 -19.45 3.54 -3.65
CA ASP A 264 -19.10 4.96 -3.74
C ASP A 264 -17.60 5.18 -3.46
N TYR A 265 -17.07 4.45 -2.49
CA TYR A 265 -15.64 4.48 -2.16
C TYR A 265 -14.78 3.89 -3.29
N VAL A 266 -15.18 2.75 -3.87
CA VAL A 266 -14.48 2.15 -5.04
C VAL A 266 -14.45 3.13 -6.21
N ASN A 267 -15.54 3.86 -6.45
CA ASN A 267 -15.62 4.87 -7.51
C ASN A 267 -14.63 6.03 -7.31
N LEU A 268 -14.13 6.29 -6.10
CA LEU A 268 -13.07 7.28 -5.90
C LEU A 268 -11.75 6.86 -6.56
N PHE A 269 -11.47 5.55 -6.67
CA PHE A 269 -10.24 5.03 -7.30
C PHE A 269 -10.32 5.00 -8.81
N ILE A 270 -11.54 4.96 -9.34
CA ILE A 270 -11.80 4.63 -10.74
C ILE A 270 -12.31 5.90 -11.40
N LYS A 271 -11.41 6.61 -12.07
CA LYS A 271 -11.75 7.84 -12.78
C LYS A 271 -12.91 7.55 -13.74
N PRO A 272 -14.05 8.26 -13.65
CA PRO A 272 -14.98 8.31 -14.76
C PRO A 272 -14.30 9.14 -15.85
N ASN A 273 -13.60 8.51 -16.79
CA ASN A 273 -13.16 9.18 -18.01
C ASN A 273 -14.42 9.68 -18.72
N LYS A 274 -14.62 11.00 -18.73
CA LYS A 274 -15.71 11.64 -19.48
C LYS A 274 -15.35 11.82 -20.97
N ASP A 275 -14.07 11.73 -21.32
CA ASP A 275 -13.57 12.08 -22.65
C ASP A 275 -13.09 10.88 -23.50
N ASP A 276 -12.94 9.70 -22.88
CA ASP A 276 -12.73 8.44 -23.61
C ASP A 276 -13.92 7.53 -23.33
N GLY A 277 -14.57 7.02 -24.37
CA GLY A 277 -15.71 6.09 -24.28
C GLY A 277 -15.41 4.74 -23.58
N ASP A 278 -14.25 4.61 -22.95
CA ASP A 278 -13.78 3.47 -22.15
C ASP A 278 -13.71 3.87 -20.66
N SER A 279 -14.87 4.09 -20.04
CA SER A 279 -14.95 4.07 -18.58
C SER A 279 -14.53 2.68 -18.09
N VAL A 280 -13.52 2.60 -17.22
CA VAL A 280 -13.10 1.31 -16.60
C VAL A 280 -14.31 0.69 -15.91
N LYS A 281 -14.79 -0.43 -16.43
CA LYS A 281 -15.98 -1.10 -15.92
C LYS A 281 -15.64 -1.82 -14.62
N VAL A 282 -16.25 -1.35 -13.54
CA VAL A 282 -16.20 -1.97 -12.22
C VAL A 282 -17.34 -2.98 -12.13
N VAL A 283 -17.03 -4.19 -11.68
CA VAL A 283 -18.05 -5.18 -11.33
C VAL A 283 -18.10 -5.28 -9.82
N TYR A 284 -19.27 -5.08 -9.23
CA TYR A 284 -19.48 -5.07 -7.79
C TYR A 284 -20.57 -6.06 -7.37
N GLU A 285 -20.34 -6.74 -6.26
CA GLU A 285 -21.31 -7.62 -5.60
C GLU A 285 -21.20 -7.47 -4.08
N ALA A 286 -22.33 -7.16 -3.43
CA ALA A 286 -22.51 -7.42 -2.01
C ALA A 286 -22.93 -8.88 -1.87
N VAL A 287 -21.95 -9.76 -1.64
CA VAL A 287 -22.13 -11.22 -1.64
C VAL A 287 -23.06 -11.64 -0.50
N ASN A 288 -22.85 -11.07 0.68
CA ASN A 288 -23.68 -11.25 1.87
C ASN A 288 -23.38 -10.12 2.89
N PRO A 289 -24.02 -10.06 4.08
CA PRO A 289 -23.78 -8.99 5.05
C PRO A 289 -22.32 -8.85 5.54
N ARG A 290 -21.48 -9.88 5.35
CA ARG A 290 -20.07 -9.90 5.76
C ARG A 290 -19.09 -9.75 4.61
N TRP A 291 -19.52 -9.72 3.35
CA TRP A 291 -18.61 -9.67 2.20
C TRP A 291 -19.13 -8.75 1.09
N GLN A 292 -18.31 -7.78 0.74
CA GLN A 292 -18.50 -6.92 -0.43
C GLN A 292 -17.25 -7.00 -1.30
N VAL A 293 -17.43 -7.25 -2.58
CA VAL A 293 -16.33 -7.43 -3.54
C VAL A 293 -16.57 -6.52 -4.75
N ALA A 294 -15.52 -5.80 -5.15
CA ALA A 294 -15.48 -5.11 -6.44
C ALA A 294 -14.23 -5.49 -7.22
N VAL A 295 -14.34 -5.59 -8.54
CA VAL A 295 -13.23 -5.92 -9.43
C VAL A 295 -13.22 -4.94 -10.58
N ALA A 296 -12.05 -4.38 -10.83
CA ALA A 296 -11.74 -3.60 -12.01
C ALA A 296 -10.51 -4.18 -12.72
N VAL A 297 -10.26 -3.67 -13.92
CA VAL A 297 -9.06 -4.00 -14.70
C VAL A 297 -7.88 -3.19 -14.19
N SER A 298 -6.74 -3.85 -13.99
CA SER A 298 -5.47 -3.21 -13.71
C SER A 298 -4.53 -3.26 -14.91
N ASN A 299 -3.84 -2.13 -15.16
CA ASN A 299 -2.82 -2.00 -16.20
C ASN A 299 -1.38 -2.06 -15.64
N THR A 300 -1.22 -2.10 -14.32
CA THR A 300 0.09 -1.97 -13.63
C THR A 300 0.45 -3.21 -12.80
N GLY A 301 -0.24 -4.32 -12.99
CA GLY A 301 -0.08 -5.54 -12.19
C GLY A 301 -1.25 -5.75 -11.21
N PHE A 302 -1.17 -6.82 -10.41
CA PHE A 302 -2.22 -7.10 -9.43
C PHE A 302 -2.28 -5.97 -8.39
N GLN A 303 -3.46 -5.38 -8.23
CA GLN A 303 -3.72 -4.35 -7.24
C GLN A 303 -4.82 -4.81 -6.29
N GLN A 304 -4.74 -4.39 -5.03
CA GLN A 304 -5.77 -4.69 -4.05
C GLN A 304 -5.98 -3.53 -3.07
N VAL A 305 -7.24 -3.32 -2.67
CA VAL A 305 -7.62 -2.46 -1.55
C VAL A 305 -8.59 -3.26 -0.70
N SER A 306 -8.19 -3.61 0.53
CA SER A 306 -9.02 -4.48 1.36
C SER A 306 -9.10 -4.09 2.82
N PHE A 307 -10.22 -4.50 3.41
CA PHE A 307 -10.57 -4.23 4.78
C PHE A 307 -11.10 -5.49 5.47
N VAL A 308 -10.61 -5.75 6.67
CA VAL A 308 -11.09 -6.81 7.57
C VAL A 308 -11.53 -6.15 8.86
N ASN A 309 -12.83 -6.20 9.19
CA ASN A 309 -13.37 -5.56 10.40
C ASN A 309 -12.98 -4.07 10.47
N SER A 310 -13.10 -3.35 9.35
CA SER A 310 -12.65 -1.96 9.15
C SER A 310 -11.13 -1.71 9.24
N ILE A 311 -10.29 -2.71 9.53
CA ILE A 311 -8.82 -2.60 9.48
C ILE A 311 -8.37 -2.64 8.02
N ALA A 312 -7.54 -1.68 7.60
CA ALA A 312 -6.95 -1.67 6.26
C ALA A 312 -5.83 -2.72 6.14
N THR A 313 -6.07 -3.79 5.38
CA THR A 313 -5.08 -4.85 5.12
C THR A 313 -4.30 -4.52 3.85
N THR A 314 -3.39 -3.55 3.95
CA THR A 314 -2.61 -2.99 2.82
C THR A 314 -1.71 -4.02 2.13
N LYS A 315 -1.27 -5.06 2.84
CA LYS A 315 -0.51 -6.20 2.28
C LYS A 315 -1.40 -7.38 1.87
N GLY A 316 -2.70 -7.28 2.08
CA GLY A 316 -3.68 -8.30 1.72
C GLY A 316 -3.70 -9.45 2.72
N GLY A 317 -3.63 -10.69 2.22
CA GLY A 317 -3.64 -11.89 3.04
C GLY A 317 -4.60 -12.96 2.53
N THR A 318 -5.00 -13.85 3.44
CA THR A 318 -5.80 -15.04 3.10
C THR A 318 -7.18 -14.71 2.54
N HIS A 319 -7.82 -13.61 2.95
CA HIS A 319 -9.11 -13.14 2.39
C HIS A 319 -8.98 -12.68 0.94
N ILE A 320 -7.91 -11.98 0.59
CA ILE A 320 -7.63 -11.54 -0.78
C ILE A 320 -7.34 -12.75 -1.68
N ASN A 321 -6.54 -13.70 -1.21
CA ASN A 321 -6.27 -14.92 -1.94
C ASN A 321 -7.56 -15.73 -2.15
N TYR A 322 -8.37 -15.88 -1.10
CA TYR A 322 -9.66 -16.58 -1.17
C TYR A 322 -10.61 -16.02 -2.25
N VAL A 323 -10.72 -14.69 -2.38
CA VAL A 323 -11.57 -14.07 -3.41
C VAL A 323 -10.91 -14.10 -4.79
N SER A 324 -9.63 -13.72 -4.89
CA SER A 324 -8.94 -13.67 -6.18
C SER A 324 -8.80 -15.04 -6.85
N ASP A 325 -8.50 -16.09 -6.08
CA ASP A 325 -8.33 -17.44 -6.62
C ASP A 325 -9.65 -18.01 -7.18
N GLN A 326 -10.80 -17.70 -6.55
CA GLN A 326 -12.12 -18.06 -7.09
C GLN A 326 -12.38 -17.43 -8.47
N ILE A 327 -12.09 -16.13 -8.60
CA ILE A 327 -12.27 -15.38 -9.86
C ILE A 327 -11.33 -15.95 -10.93
N VAL A 328 -10.04 -16.11 -10.61
CA VAL A 328 -9.03 -16.62 -11.54
C VAL A 328 -9.39 -18.01 -12.02
N ASN A 329 -9.79 -18.93 -11.13
CA ASN A 329 -10.16 -20.29 -11.50
C ASN A 329 -11.37 -20.31 -12.44
N LYS A 330 -12.40 -19.50 -12.19
CA LYS A 330 -13.57 -19.41 -13.07
C LYS A 330 -13.25 -18.78 -14.42
N LEU A 331 -12.44 -17.73 -14.46
CA LEU A 331 -11.99 -17.15 -15.72
C LEU A 331 -11.14 -18.14 -16.52
N MET A 332 -10.26 -18.91 -15.87
CA MET A 332 -9.49 -19.98 -16.50
C MET A 332 -10.39 -21.03 -17.16
N GLU A 333 -11.45 -21.49 -16.49
CA GLU A 333 -12.43 -22.41 -17.06
C GLU A 333 -13.13 -21.82 -18.30
N ILE A 334 -13.54 -20.56 -18.23
CA ILE A 334 -14.22 -19.87 -19.34
C ILE A 334 -13.27 -19.73 -20.54
N VAL A 335 -12.02 -19.32 -20.32
CA VAL A 335 -11.07 -19.17 -21.41
C VAL A 335 -10.75 -20.53 -22.04
N LYS A 336 -10.50 -21.59 -21.25
CA LYS A 336 -10.26 -22.94 -21.78
C LYS A 336 -11.40 -23.43 -22.67
N LYS A 337 -12.67 -23.16 -22.30
CA LYS A 337 -13.84 -23.50 -23.12
C LYS A 337 -13.89 -22.72 -24.43
N LYS A 338 -13.49 -21.44 -24.44
CA LYS A 338 -13.48 -20.58 -25.64
C LYS A 338 -12.26 -20.80 -26.54
N SER A 339 -11.08 -21.06 -25.98
CA SER A 339 -9.79 -21.14 -26.68
C SER A 339 -9.43 -22.53 -27.18
N GLY A 340 -10.31 -23.53 -27.02
CA GLY A 340 -10.09 -24.94 -27.37
C GLY A 340 -9.65 -25.23 -28.82
N LYS A 341 -9.65 -24.23 -29.72
CA LYS A 341 -9.14 -24.34 -31.09
C LYS A 341 -7.73 -23.75 -31.31
N SER A 342 -7.18 -23.04 -30.33
CA SER A 342 -5.99 -22.18 -30.48
C SER A 342 -4.77 -22.62 -29.64
N GLY A 343 -4.90 -23.65 -28.78
CA GLY A 343 -3.78 -24.23 -28.02
C GLY A 343 -3.14 -23.30 -26.96
N VAL A 344 -3.66 -22.09 -26.77
CA VAL A 344 -3.10 -21.10 -25.84
C VAL A 344 -3.31 -21.54 -24.39
N GLN A 345 -2.21 -21.84 -23.69
CA GLN A 345 -2.20 -22.12 -22.26
C GLN A 345 -2.01 -20.83 -21.46
N ILE A 346 -3.02 -20.44 -20.68
CA ILE A 346 -2.94 -19.31 -19.76
C ILE A 346 -2.62 -19.83 -18.34
N LYS A 347 -1.73 -19.14 -17.63
CA LYS A 347 -1.37 -19.45 -16.25
C LYS A 347 -2.16 -18.54 -15.28
N PRO A 348 -2.52 -19.00 -14.06
CA PRO A 348 -3.31 -18.22 -13.11
C PRO A 348 -2.77 -16.80 -12.83
N PHE A 349 -1.45 -16.65 -12.68
CA PHE A 349 -0.84 -15.35 -12.41
C PHE A 349 -1.03 -14.33 -13.54
N GLN A 350 -1.18 -14.80 -14.80
CA GLN A 350 -1.41 -13.92 -15.94
C GLN A 350 -2.78 -13.26 -15.86
N ILE A 351 -3.78 -13.94 -15.31
CA ILE A 351 -5.11 -13.35 -15.06
C ILE A 351 -5.04 -12.45 -13.83
N LYS A 352 -4.44 -12.95 -12.73
CA LYS A 352 -4.37 -12.23 -11.46
C LYS A 352 -3.68 -10.87 -11.61
N ASN A 353 -2.62 -10.77 -12.43
CA ASN A 353 -1.89 -9.52 -12.67
C ASN A 353 -2.72 -8.43 -13.40
N HIS A 354 -3.88 -8.75 -13.96
CA HIS A 354 -4.77 -7.76 -14.57
C HIS A 354 -5.96 -7.41 -13.67
N MET A 355 -5.99 -7.90 -12.43
CA MET A 355 -7.05 -7.63 -11.48
C MET A 355 -6.69 -6.46 -10.56
N TRP A 356 -7.63 -5.53 -10.43
CA TRP A 356 -7.70 -4.63 -9.30
C TRP A 356 -8.87 -5.03 -8.41
N LEU A 357 -8.56 -5.59 -7.25
CA LEU A 357 -9.54 -6.21 -6.36
C LEU A 357 -9.82 -5.33 -5.13
N PHE A 358 -11.09 -5.07 -4.87
CA PHE A 358 -11.55 -4.37 -3.68
C PHE A 358 -12.36 -5.33 -2.82
N VAL A 359 -12.03 -5.45 -1.53
CA VAL A 359 -12.73 -6.38 -0.62
C VAL A 359 -12.99 -5.70 0.72
N ASN A 360 -14.25 -5.62 1.14
CA ASN A 360 -14.61 -5.30 2.51
C ASN A 360 -15.24 -6.54 3.13
N CYS A 361 -14.69 -7.02 4.25
CA CYS A 361 -15.25 -8.18 4.93
C CYS A 361 -15.23 -8.13 6.46
N LEU A 362 -16.12 -8.93 7.05
CA LEU A 362 -16.21 -9.18 8.47
C LEU A 362 -15.78 -10.62 8.78
N ILE A 363 -14.72 -10.75 9.56
CA ILE A 363 -14.05 -12.02 9.87
C ILE A 363 -14.12 -12.26 11.38
N GLU A 364 -14.50 -13.46 11.79
CA GLU A 364 -14.49 -13.88 13.19
C GLU A 364 -13.06 -14.04 13.68
N ASN A 365 -12.72 -13.34 14.77
CA ASN A 365 -11.42 -13.41 15.45
C ASN A 365 -10.25 -13.46 14.44
N PRO A 366 -9.99 -12.41 13.63
CA PRO A 366 -8.99 -12.43 12.54
C PRO A 366 -7.55 -12.38 13.05
N THR A 367 -6.69 -13.30 12.60
CA THR A 367 -5.24 -13.28 12.91
C THR A 367 -4.46 -12.51 11.86
N PHE A 368 -3.36 -11.88 12.29
CA PHE A 368 -2.46 -11.10 11.44
C PHE A 368 -1.01 -11.52 11.68
N ASP A 369 -0.11 -11.14 10.78
CA ASP A 369 1.33 -11.40 10.90
C ASP A 369 2.01 -10.57 12.00
N SER A 370 1.44 -9.42 12.34
CA SER A 370 2.00 -8.43 13.25
C SER A 370 0.92 -7.55 13.88
N GLN A 371 1.30 -6.73 14.86
CA GLN A 371 0.40 -5.76 15.51
C GLN A 371 -0.09 -4.66 14.55
N THR A 372 0.63 -4.39 13.45
CA THR A 372 0.20 -3.39 12.45
C THR A 372 -1.04 -3.84 11.69
N LYS A 373 -1.31 -5.16 11.64
CA LYS A 373 -2.48 -5.80 11.02
C LYS A 373 -2.60 -5.57 9.51
N GLU A 374 -1.47 -5.43 8.81
CA GLU A 374 -1.44 -5.17 7.37
C GLU A 374 -1.72 -6.41 6.51
N ASN A 375 -1.41 -7.61 7.02
CA ASN A 375 -1.60 -8.90 6.33
C ASN A 375 -2.37 -9.90 7.20
N MET A 376 -3.54 -10.34 6.74
CA MET A 376 -4.37 -11.33 7.44
C MET A 376 -3.88 -12.76 7.18
N THR A 377 -3.74 -13.56 8.24
CA THR A 377 -3.18 -14.92 8.20
C THR A 377 -4.18 -16.02 8.51
N LEU A 378 -5.40 -15.66 8.93
CA LEU A 378 -6.41 -16.64 9.38
C LEU A 378 -6.78 -17.58 8.24
N GLN A 379 -6.95 -18.87 8.52
CA GLN A 379 -7.34 -19.85 7.51
C GLN A 379 -8.81 -19.70 7.12
N THR A 380 -9.13 -19.91 5.84
CA THR A 380 -10.47 -19.67 5.26
C THR A 380 -11.60 -20.40 5.99
N LYS A 381 -11.35 -21.64 6.46
CA LYS A 381 -12.31 -22.43 7.25
C LYS A 381 -12.74 -21.78 8.57
N SER A 382 -11.94 -20.83 9.08
CA SER A 382 -12.15 -20.16 10.36
C SER A 382 -12.70 -18.74 10.21
N PHE A 383 -13.06 -18.30 9.00
CA PHE A 383 -13.58 -16.94 8.77
C PHE A 383 -14.94 -16.69 9.44
N GLY A 384 -15.66 -17.73 9.82
CA GLY A 384 -17.03 -17.64 10.34
C GLY A 384 -18.08 -17.32 9.27
N SER A 385 -17.67 -17.21 8.00
CA SER A 385 -18.55 -16.97 6.86
C SER A 385 -17.87 -17.39 5.55
N THR A 386 -18.64 -17.52 4.48
CA THR A 386 -18.14 -17.83 3.14
C THR A 386 -18.39 -16.66 2.19
N CYS A 387 -17.60 -16.59 1.11
CA CYS A 387 -17.75 -15.61 0.04
C CYS A 387 -17.88 -16.33 -1.30
N THR A 388 -19.08 -16.84 -1.59
CA THR A 388 -19.39 -17.50 -2.86
C THR A 388 -19.86 -16.47 -3.88
N LEU A 389 -19.04 -16.16 -4.88
CA LEU A 389 -19.35 -15.19 -5.93
C LEU A 389 -20.42 -15.75 -6.88
N SER A 390 -21.40 -14.92 -7.28
CA SER A 390 -22.49 -15.39 -8.14
C SER A 390 -22.04 -15.62 -9.59
N GLU A 391 -22.75 -16.49 -10.32
CA GLU A 391 -22.52 -16.67 -11.76
C GLU A 391 -22.72 -15.37 -12.54
N LYS A 392 -23.66 -14.52 -12.10
CA LYS A 392 -23.89 -13.18 -12.65
C LYS A 392 -22.64 -12.32 -12.52
N PHE A 393 -22.06 -12.26 -11.32
CA PHE A 393 -20.83 -11.52 -11.07
C PHE A 393 -19.67 -12.05 -11.93
N ILE A 394 -19.44 -13.35 -11.93
CA ILE A 394 -18.39 -13.99 -12.74
C ILE A 394 -18.59 -13.74 -14.24
N GLY A 395 -19.84 -13.79 -14.72
CA GLY A 395 -20.18 -13.48 -16.11
C GLY A 395 -19.88 -12.02 -16.48
N GLN A 396 -20.15 -11.07 -15.58
CA GLN A 396 -19.79 -9.66 -15.78
C GLN A 396 -18.28 -9.45 -15.76
N VAL A 397 -17.56 -10.04 -14.80
CA VAL A 397 -16.09 -10.00 -14.75
C VAL A 397 -15.50 -10.57 -16.04
N SER A 398 -15.99 -11.72 -16.52
CA SER A 398 -15.53 -12.32 -17.77
C SER A 398 -15.70 -11.39 -18.97
N LYS A 399 -16.81 -10.65 -19.07
CA LYS A 399 -17.03 -9.66 -20.14
C LYS A 399 -16.02 -8.52 -20.07
N VAL A 400 -15.80 -7.97 -18.87
CA VAL A 400 -14.83 -6.88 -18.65
C VAL A 400 -13.42 -7.34 -19.01
N PHE A 401 -13.00 -8.53 -18.58
CA PHE A 401 -11.66 -9.06 -18.85
C PHE A 401 -11.49 -9.53 -20.30
N SER A 402 -12.56 -9.97 -20.98
CA SER A 402 -12.49 -10.40 -22.39
C SER A 402 -12.11 -9.26 -23.34
N MET A 403 -12.49 -8.01 -23.04
CA MET A 403 -12.12 -6.84 -23.85
C MET A 403 -10.60 -6.63 -23.94
N LEU A 404 -9.85 -7.02 -22.90
CA LEU A 404 -8.38 -7.00 -22.88
C LEU A 404 -7.75 -8.07 -23.77
N PHE A 405 -8.35 -9.28 -23.83
CA PHE A 405 -7.80 -10.37 -24.63
C PHE A 405 -7.98 -10.14 -26.14
N VAL A 406 -9.09 -9.50 -26.55
CA VAL A 406 -9.34 -9.16 -27.96
C VAL A 406 -8.39 -8.07 -28.45
N SER A 407 -8.11 -7.06 -27.63
CA SER A 407 -7.15 -5.99 -27.95
C SER A 407 -5.70 -6.52 -28.02
N CYS A 408 -5.34 -7.51 -27.20
CA CYS A 408 -4.03 -8.17 -27.28
C CYS A 408 -3.88 -9.07 -28.52
N HIS A 409 -4.97 -9.73 -28.97
CA HIS A 409 -4.97 -10.49 -30.24
C HIS A 409 -4.96 -9.58 -31.49
N ALA A 410 -5.58 -8.40 -31.45
CA ALA A 410 -5.56 -7.46 -32.57
C ALA A 410 -4.19 -6.79 -32.80
N LEU A 411 -3.36 -6.71 -31.75
CA LEU A 411 -2.00 -6.16 -31.82
C LEU A 411 -0.93 -7.19 -32.25
N CYS A 412 -1.25 -8.48 -32.18
CA CYS A 412 -0.26 -9.54 -32.44
C CYS A 412 0.12 -9.68 -33.94
N PRO A 413 -0.81 -9.63 -34.92
CA PRO A 413 -0.44 -9.72 -36.34
C PRO A 413 0.27 -8.47 -36.86
N SER A 414 -0.06 -7.29 -36.31
CA SER A 414 0.48 -6.01 -36.75
C SER A 414 1.88 -5.76 -36.18
N ILE A 415 2.13 -6.04 -34.90
CA ILE A 415 3.48 -5.89 -34.33
C ILE A 415 4.46 -6.89 -34.95
N ILE A 416 4.04 -8.13 -35.18
CA ILE A 416 4.87 -9.15 -35.87
C ILE A 416 5.15 -8.71 -37.31
N SER A 417 4.14 -8.23 -38.05
CA SER A 417 4.35 -7.72 -39.42
C SER A 417 5.26 -6.48 -39.46
N TYR A 418 5.13 -5.56 -38.50
CA TYR A 418 6.03 -4.40 -38.38
C TYR A 418 7.45 -4.84 -38.02
N PHE A 419 7.63 -5.85 -37.17
CA PHE A 419 8.94 -6.39 -36.82
C PHE A 419 9.61 -7.08 -38.02
N TYR A 420 8.86 -7.88 -38.79
CA TYR A 420 9.34 -8.47 -40.04
C TYR A 420 9.63 -7.42 -41.12
N LEU A 421 8.81 -6.38 -41.22
CA LEU A 421 9.03 -5.26 -42.13
C LEU A 421 10.29 -4.46 -41.74
N LEU A 422 10.51 -4.23 -40.44
CA LEU A 422 11.71 -3.55 -39.93
C LEU A 422 12.97 -4.38 -40.20
N ILE A 423 12.92 -5.69 -39.96
CA ILE A 423 14.01 -6.63 -40.28
C ILE A 423 14.27 -6.63 -41.79
N TYR A 424 13.22 -6.72 -42.62
CA TYR A 424 13.34 -6.70 -44.08
C TYR A 424 13.94 -5.39 -44.60
N VAL A 425 13.48 -4.24 -44.10
CA VAL A 425 14.00 -2.92 -44.46
C VAL A 425 15.47 -2.78 -44.05
N VAL A 426 15.84 -3.23 -42.84
CA VAL A 426 17.24 -3.22 -42.38
C VAL A 426 18.11 -4.11 -43.25
N VAL A 427 17.67 -5.33 -43.57
CA VAL A 427 18.43 -6.27 -44.42
C VAL A 427 18.59 -5.71 -45.84
N VAL A 428 17.52 -5.20 -46.46
CA VAL A 428 17.56 -4.65 -47.83
C VAL A 428 18.40 -3.38 -47.90
N LEU A 429 18.30 -2.48 -46.92
CA LEU A 429 19.15 -1.29 -46.85
C LEU A 429 20.62 -1.66 -46.62
N THR A 430 20.90 -2.66 -45.78
CA THR A 430 22.26 -3.15 -45.56
C THR A 430 22.84 -3.77 -46.83
N LEU A 431 22.06 -4.56 -47.58
CA LEU A 431 22.48 -5.13 -48.85
C LEU A 431 22.69 -4.07 -49.95
N LYS A 432 21.82 -3.05 -49.99
CA LYS A 432 22.00 -1.89 -50.90
C LYS A 432 23.22 -1.07 -50.54
N LEU A 433 23.47 -0.86 -49.25
CA LEU A 433 24.67 -0.16 -48.76
C LEU A 433 25.94 -0.98 -49.06
N ILE A 434 25.91 -2.31 -48.89
CA ILE A 434 27.01 -3.19 -49.28
C ILE A 434 27.25 -3.10 -50.80
N ARG A 435 26.20 -3.13 -51.63
CA ARG A 435 26.31 -2.95 -53.09
C ARG A 435 26.87 -1.58 -53.47
N PHE A 436 26.43 -0.52 -52.80
CA PHE A 436 26.91 0.84 -53.03
C PHE A 436 28.38 1.00 -52.61
N LEU A 437 28.75 0.49 -51.43
CA LEU A 437 30.14 0.50 -50.95
C LEU A 437 31.05 -0.36 -51.83
N THR A 438 30.57 -1.51 -52.31
CA THR A 438 31.33 -2.32 -53.27
C THR A 438 31.41 -1.67 -54.65
N SER A 439 30.42 -0.90 -55.12
CA SER A 439 30.50 -0.19 -56.41
C SER A 439 31.32 1.11 -56.37
N GLU A 440 31.32 1.82 -55.24
CA GLU A 440 32.07 3.08 -55.08
C GLU A 440 33.52 2.87 -54.60
N PHE A 441 33.78 1.88 -53.73
CA PHE A 441 35.14 1.60 -53.23
C PHE A 441 35.92 0.57 -54.03
N ILE A 442 35.28 -0.19 -54.93
CA ILE A 442 35.98 -1.03 -55.93
C ILE A 442 36.02 -0.29 -57.27
N LYS A 443 36.52 0.95 -57.25
CA LYS A 443 37.23 1.51 -58.41
C LYS A 443 38.71 1.13 -58.24
N PRO A 444 39.46 0.77 -59.29
CA PRO A 444 40.76 0.09 -59.16
C PRO A 444 41.89 0.87 -58.46
N ASN A 445 41.69 2.08 -57.94
CA ASN A 445 42.79 3.00 -57.64
C ASN A 445 42.84 3.59 -56.23
N ILE A 446 42.11 3.08 -55.23
CA ILE A 446 42.12 3.70 -53.87
C ILE A 446 42.77 2.82 -52.79
N PHE A 447 43.01 1.53 -53.02
CA PHE A 447 43.77 0.70 -52.07
C PHE A 447 44.70 -0.28 -52.79
N ASN A 448 46.02 -0.04 -52.71
CA ASN A 448 47.06 -0.99 -53.10
C ASN A 448 47.15 -2.13 -52.07
N PHE A 449 46.21 -3.07 -52.14
CA PHE A 449 46.35 -4.36 -51.45
C PHE A 449 47.00 -5.36 -52.40
N THR A 450 48.25 -5.71 -52.13
CA THR A 450 49.09 -6.58 -52.98
C THR A 450 48.76 -8.07 -52.89
N SER A 451 47.69 -8.49 -52.19
CA SER A 451 47.23 -9.88 -52.21
C SER A 451 45.71 -10.03 -52.10
N ARG A 452 45.15 -11.00 -52.83
CA ARG A 452 43.72 -11.40 -52.79
C ARG A 452 43.25 -11.82 -51.39
N SER A 453 44.14 -12.28 -50.53
CA SER A 453 43.83 -12.66 -49.14
C SER A 453 43.57 -11.44 -48.26
N SER A 454 44.27 -10.33 -48.48
CA SER A 454 44.13 -9.08 -47.71
C SER A 454 42.78 -8.38 -47.96
N GLN A 455 42.28 -8.44 -49.19
CA GLN A 455 40.96 -7.90 -49.56
C GLN A 455 39.82 -8.69 -48.92
N LYS A 456 39.90 -10.04 -48.91
CA LYS A 456 38.91 -10.90 -48.23
C LYS A 456 38.88 -10.66 -46.73
N TRP A 457 40.04 -10.46 -46.10
CA TRP A 457 40.14 -10.12 -44.68
C TRP A 457 39.52 -8.76 -44.35
N CYS A 458 39.74 -7.72 -45.16
CA CYS A 458 39.10 -6.41 -44.94
C CYS A 458 37.57 -6.47 -45.05
N ILE A 459 37.05 -7.18 -46.05
CA ILE A 459 35.60 -7.38 -46.22
C ILE A 459 35.02 -8.13 -45.01
N TRP A 460 35.69 -9.18 -44.55
CA TRP A 460 35.27 -9.96 -43.40
C TRP A 460 35.35 -9.15 -42.09
N PHE A 461 36.36 -8.29 -41.93
CA PHE A 461 36.53 -7.42 -40.77
C PHE A 461 35.47 -6.31 -40.69
N ILE A 462 35.11 -5.72 -41.85
CA ILE A 462 34.01 -4.76 -41.96
C ILE A 462 32.67 -5.45 -41.65
N TYR A 463 32.44 -6.63 -42.22
CA TYR A 463 31.24 -7.43 -41.96
C TYR A 463 31.09 -7.74 -40.47
N PHE A 464 32.15 -8.21 -39.80
CA PHE A 464 32.17 -8.56 -38.38
C PHE A 464 31.99 -7.34 -37.45
N ARG A 465 32.62 -6.20 -37.75
CA ARG A 465 32.45 -4.96 -36.97
C ARG A 465 31.04 -4.36 -37.08
N VAL A 466 30.44 -4.43 -38.27
CA VAL A 466 29.08 -3.92 -38.52
C VAL A 466 28.04 -4.81 -37.85
N THR A 467 28.12 -6.12 -38.03
CA THR A 467 27.21 -7.07 -37.35
C THR A 467 27.33 -7.00 -35.84
N ARG A 468 28.56 -6.93 -35.29
CA ARG A 468 28.75 -6.80 -33.84
C ARG A 468 28.22 -5.48 -33.28
N SER A 469 28.33 -4.37 -34.01
CA SER A 469 27.77 -3.07 -33.58
C SER A 469 26.24 -3.02 -33.64
N ILE A 470 25.63 -3.77 -34.56
CA ILE A 470 24.16 -3.88 -34.68
C ILE A 470 23.61 -4.78 -33.57
N VAL A 471 24.23 -5.94 -33.33
CA VAL A 471 23.83 -6.87 -32.26
C VAL A 471 24.00 -6.22 -30.88
N PHE A 472 25.11 -5.51 -30.64
CA PHE A 472 25.36 -4.81 -29.36
C PHE A 472 24.41 -3.62 -29.12
N ARG A 473 23.81 -3.05 -30.17
CA ARG A 473 22.79 -1.98 -30.05
C ARG A 473 21.37 -2.52 -29.88
N LEU A 474 21.12 -3.77 -30.27
CA LEU A 474 19.82 -4.43 -30.09
C LEU A 474 19.64 -4.98 -28.66
N GLU A 475 20.71 -5.27 -27.92
CA GLU A 475 20.65 -5.76 -26.53
C GLU A 475 20.32 -4.69 -25.47
N TYR A 476 20.39 -3.38 -25.79
CA TYR A 476 20.23 -2.28 -24.81
C TYR A 476 19.26 -1.19 -25.27
N GLY A 477 18.09 -1.60 -25.75
CA GLY A 477 17.08 -0.74 -26.40
C GLY A 477 16.59 0.47 -25.60
N ASP A 478 16.57 0.40 -24.27
CA ASP A 478 16.00 1.49 -23.45
C ASP A 478 17.02 2.57 -23.05
N PHE A 479 18.32 2.25 -23.02
CA PHE A 479 19.35 3.20 -22.58
C PHE A 479 19.66 4.30 -23.62
N TYR A 480 19.43 4.03 -24.92
CA TYR A 480 19.80 4.96 -26.00
C TYR A 480 18.66 5.83 -26.51
N ARG A 481 17.39 5.53 -26.19
CA ARG A 481 16.23 6.32 -26.63
C ARG A 481 16.31 7.76 -26.11
N ASN A 482 16.68 7.94 -24.85
CA ASN A 482 16.74 9.26 -24.21
C ASN A 482 17.93 10.10 -24.70
N ARG A 483 19.06 9.47 -25.07
CA ARG A 483 20.20 10.17 -25.67
C ARG A 483 19.99 10.53 -27.14
N PHE A 484 19.24 9.72 -27.89
CA PHE A 484 18.88 10.02 -29.27
C PHE A 484 17.92 11.22 -29.38
N LEU A 485 16.95 11.33 -28.47
CA LEU A 485 16.06 12.48 -28.38
C LEU A 485 16.79 13.77 -27.95
N ALA A 486 17.77 13.67 -27.04
CA ALA A 486 18.63 14.79 -26.67
C ALA A 486 19.55 15.26 -27.82
N ALA A 487 20.04 14.34 -28.65
CA ALA A 487 20.85 14.67 -29.83
C ALA A 487 20.03 15.35 -30.94
N LEU A 488 18.77 14.95 -31.13
CA LEU A 488 17.84 15.57 -32.08
C LEU A 488 17.46 17.02 -31.72
N SER A 489 17.41 17.34 -30.42
CA SER A 489 17.23 18.70 -29.92
C SER A 489 18.40 19.62 -30.29
N ASN A 490 19.64 19.10 -30.19
CA ASN A 490 20.85 19.88 -30.42
C ASN A 490 21.20 20.07 -31.92
N LEU A 491 20.63 19.25 -32.82
CA LEU A 491 20.88 19.30 -34.26
C LEU A 491 19.97 20.28 -35.02
N LYS A 492 18.98 20.90 -34.38
CA LYS A 492 18.08 21.89 -35.02
C LYS A 492 18.75 23.22 -35.39
N ASN A 493 19.99 23.48 -34.95
CA ASN A 493 20.65 24.79 -35.09
C ASN A 493 21.85 24.85 -36.07
N GLY A 494 22.05 23.89 -36.97
CA GLY A 494 23.21 23.94 -37.87
C GLY A 494 23.04 23.22 -39.21
N LYS A 495 23.16 23.99 -40.30
CA LYS A 495 23.01 23.62 -41.72
C LYS A 495 23.81 22.37 -42.12
N THR A 496 23.18 21.41 -42.81
CA THR A 496 23.80 20.74 -43.98
C THR A 496 22.74 20.15 -44.93
N ILE A 497 22.70 20.65 -46.16
CA ILE A 497 21.72 20.42 -47.24
C ILE A 497 21.70 18.97 -47.79
N VAL A 498 22.62 18.12 -47.35
CA VAL A 498 22.76 16.73 -47.84
C VAL A 498 21.77 15.76 -47.17
N PHE A 499 21.26 16.08 -45.98
CA PHE A 499 20.35 15.19 -45.23
C PHE A 499 18.89 15.25 -45.71
N ASN A 500 18.43 16.41 -46.19
CA ASN A 500 17.05 16.60 -46.65
C ASN A 500 16.75 15.86 -47.96
N LYS A 501 17.75 15.64 -48.82
CA LYS A 501 17.59 14.86 -50.06
C LYS A 501 17.40 13.37 -49.78
N ALA A 502 18.03 12.84 -48.73
CA ALA A 502 17.86 11.46 -48.28
C ALA A 502 16.49 11.25 -47.61
N LEU A 503 16.02 12.21 -46.79
CA LEU A 503 14.69 12.16 -46.18
C LEU A 503 13.55 12.26 -47.22
N HIS A 504 13.71 13.09 -48.25
CA HIS A 504 12.69 13.23 -49.28
C HIS A 504 12.52 11.96 -50.14
N LEU A 505 13.60 11.22 -50.39
CA LEU A 505 13.58 9.92 -51.08
C LEU A 505 13.01 8.79 -50.23
N LEU A 506 13.17 8.85 -48.90
CA LEU A 506 12.54 7.92 -47.96
C LEU A 506 11.04 8.19 -47.81
N SER A 507 10.60 9.45 -47.87
CA SER A 507 9.16 9.82 -47.78
C SER A 507 8.32 9.36 -48.98
N LYS A 508 8.92 9.15 -50.16
CA LYS A 508 8.20 8.73 -51.37
C LYS A 508 8.00 7.21 -51.51
N ASN A 509 8.62 6.40 -50.68
CA ASN A 509 8.55 4.93 -50.76
C ASN A 509 7.90 4.28 -49.53
N ILE A 510 7.28 5.07 -48.65
CA ILE A 510 6.57 4.60 -47.44
C ILE A 510 5.16 5.23 -47.40
N CYS A 511 4.43 5.13 -48.50
CA CYS A 511 2.96 5.20 -48.49
C CYS A 511 2.41 3.84 -48.89
#